data_AF-A0A2N8ELL7-F1
#
_entry.id   AF-A0A2N8ELL7-F1
#
_cell.length_a   1.000
_cell.length_b   1.000
_cell.length_c   1.000
_cell.angle_alpha   90.00
_cell.angle_beta   90.00
_cell.angle_gamma   90.00
#
_symmetry.space_group_name_H-M   'P 1'
#
loop_
_entity.id
_entity.type
_entity.pdbx_description
1 polymer ?
#
loop_
_entity_poly.entity_id
_entity_poly.type
_entity_poly.pdbx_seq_one_letter_code
_entity_poly.pdbx_strand_id
1 'polypeptide(L)'
;MRPVLLLACLLLVACDTSNPTSTSTKETPLNPLSEVKSKLAFSCVHEQIPAASAEADVLFHYARWLQKNNQLKQDKTVDTEIERLYRIASENGHYKANINLQNGAMRGTFKLRGEEHLRMSEQLINAGVATGYYFVGIFLQNGSAGLEKDHEMALRYYRKAADQGNAQAQAYIADKLAPIDVAPDVARQLRRCAAEQGNGEAAVDLGIHLKNKGQYKEALEIFQMGVAAGNESAAAWLNDGFRGPEPTDKLDYLGQLEDLERADRYEKIWKILSGYSYANPKVPEINEIVPLPPATLPAWDGKLQWLEERLANVPPEKPSEALINQLAKAKVLEPATGRPMPGSPAFIQIDNIKRPTCNSGQACTHTGYWLAESIAGQSWSRLEKGEPRRFEKGEIMPTLNVQHRQSRFLLADRFTVEEEKIEWSLLGEA
;
A
#
# COMPACT_ATOMS: atom_id res chain seq x y z
N MET A 1 -45.72 -15.78 8.77
CA MET A 1 -45.83 -14.68 9.76
C MET A 1 -44.41 -14.20 10.11
N ARG A 2 -44.18 -12.88 10.18
CA ARG A 2 -42.97 -12.24 10.78
C ARG A 2 -43.31 -11.90 12.27
N PRO A 3 -42.34 -11.81 13.22
CA PRO A 3 -41.39 -10.67 13.35
C PRO A 3 -39.92 -11.10 13.62
N VAL A 4 -38.88 -10.44 13.05
CA VAL A 4 -38.19 -9.16 13.40
C VAL A 4 -37.04 -9.32 14.40
N LEU A 5 -35.82 -9.16 13.88
CA LEU A 5 -34.75 -8.34 14.46
C LEU A 5 -33.76 -7.93 13.34
N LEU A 6 -32.67 -7.25 13.70
CA LEU A 6 -32.29 -6.00 13.01
C LEU A 6 -30.83 -5.54 13.26
N LEU A 7 -30.44 -4.46 12.57
CA LEU A 7 -29.16 -3.73 12.57
C LEU A 7 -27.93 -4.46 11.96
N ALA A 8 -27.06 -3.81 11.17
CA ALA A 8 -27.20 -2.54 10.43
C ALA A 8 -26.10 -2.43 9.35
N CYS A 9 -26.48 -2.20 8.09
CA CYS A 9 -25.55 -1.79 7.02
C CYS A 9 -25.86 -0.34 6.60
N LEU A 10 -24.88 0.55 6.66
CA LEU A 10 -24.99 1.92 6.16
C LEU A 10 -24.64 1.96 4.67
N LEU A 11 -25.64 1.73 3.82
CA LEU A 11 -25.59 2.05 2.39
C LEU A 11 -26.14 3.46 2.17
N LEU A 12 -25.28 4.38 1.72
CA LEU A 12 -25.71 5.68 1.19
C LEU A 12 -26.14 5.50 -0.28
N VAL A 13 -27.38 5.07 -0.47
CA VAL A 13 -28.07 5.11 -1.77
C VAL A 13 -29.00 6.31 -1.78
N ALA A 14 -28.70 7.31 -2.59
CA ALA A 14 -29.65 8.35 -2.95
C ALA A 14 -30.59 7.80 -4.05
N CYS A 15 -31.89 7.72 -3.76
CA CYS A 15 -32.88 7.37 -4.75
C CYS A 15 -33.37 8.63 -5.46
N ASP A 16 -33.10 8.76 -6.77
CA ASP A 16 -33.84 9.67 -7.63
C ASP A 16 -34.78 8.87 -8.53
N THR A 17 -36.09 8.98 -8.24
CA THR A 17 -37.15 8.48 -9.12
C THR A 17 -37.74 9.65 -9.89
N SER A 18 -37.50 9.73 -11.20
CA SER A 18 -38.27 10.62 -12.07
C SER A 18 -38.74 9.88 -13.32
N ASN A 19 -40.07 9.81 -13.48
CA ASN A 19 -40.70 9.53 -14.78
C ASN A 19 -40.74 10.84 -15.59
N PRO A 20 -40.67 10.78 -16.92
CA PRO A 20 -40.47 11.97 -17.74
C PRO A 20 -41.78 12.71 -18.02
N THR A 21 -41.86 13.99 -17.64
CA THR A 21 -42.51 15.13 -18.36
C THR A 21 -42.83 16.29 -17.40
N SER A 22 -41.94 17.27 -17.30
CA SER A 22 -42.29 18.67 -16.99
C SER A 22 -41.05 19.56 -17.09
N THR A 23 -41.08 20.57 -17.95
CA THR A 23 -40.07 21.64 -17.98
C THR A 23 -40.30 22.60 -16.82
N SER A 24 -39.44 22.57 -15.80
CA SER A 24 -39.36 23.65 -14.80
C SER A 24 -37.93 23.74 -14.25
N THR A 25 -37.27 24.86 -14.53
CA THR A 25 -35.97 25.22 -13.97
C THR A 25 -36.11 25.55 -12.48
N LYS A 26 -36.02 24.53 -11.63
CA LYS A 26 -35.73 24.72 -10.20
C LYS A 26 -34.21 24.79 -10.03
N GLU A 27 -33.69 26.02 -9.97
CA GLU A 27 -32.33 26.26 -9.49
C GLU A 27 -32.22 25.74 -8.05
N THR A 28 -31.40 24.71 -7.85
CA THR A 28 -31.01 24.28 -6.51
C THR A 28 -30.32 25.46 -5.82
N PRO A 29 -30.76 25.89 -4.62
CA PRO A 29 -30.16 27.04 -3.97
C PRO A 29 -28.67 26.79 -3.74
N LEU A 30 -27.83 27.65 -4.35
CA LEU A 30 -26.39 27.56 -4.22
C LEU A 30 -25.99 27.73 -2.75
N ASN A 31 -25.18 26.80 -2.23
CA ASN A 31 -24.69 26.88 -0.86
C ASN A 31 -23.95 28.22 -0.65
N PRO A 32 -24.10 28.88 0.52
CA PRO A 32 -23.42 30.12 0.82
C PRO A 32 -21.90 30.03 0.58
N LEU A 33 -21.31 31.08 0.00
CA LEU A 33 -19.87 31.16 -0.28
C LEU A 33 -18.99 30.89 0.95
N SER A 34 -19.47 31.17 2.16
CA SER A 34 -18.81 30.82 3.42
C SER A 34 -18.76 29.31 3.68
N GLU A 35 -19.83 28.58 3.36
CA GLU A 35 -19.91 27.12 3.52
C GLU A 35 -19.08 26.40 2.44
N VAL A 36 -19.06 26.92 1.21
CA VAL A 36 -18.15 26.43 0.16
C VAL A 36 -16.68 26.64 0.58
N LYS A 37 -16.35 27.82 1.13
CA LYS A 37 -14.99 28.10 1.63
C LYS A 37 -14.60 27.22 2.82
N SER A 38 -15.51 26.91 3.75
CA SER A 38 -15.20 25.99 4.86
C SER A 38 -14.98 24.56 4.39
N LYS A 39 -15.72 24.09 3.36
CA LYS A 39 -15.51 22.79 2.70
C LYS A 39 -14.20 22.69 1.90
N LEU A 40 -13.58 23.83 1.56
CA LEU A 40 -12.27 23.92 0.89
C LEU A 40 -11.10 24.11 1.87
N ALA A 41 -11.35 24.33 3.15
CA ALA A 41 -10.30 24.45 4.15
C ALA A 41 -9.49 23.15 4.25
N PHE A 42 -8.18 23.29 4.45
CA PHE A 42 -7.29 22.18 4.77
C PHE A 42 -6.66 22.44 6.13
N SER A 43 -6.49 21.37 6.92
CA SER A 43 -5.70 21.38 8.15
C SER A 43 -4.61 20.34 7.97
N CYS A 44 -3.36 20.72 8.29
CA CYS A 44 -2.27 19.75 8.23
C CYS A 44 -2.49 18.65 9.27
N VAL A 45 -2.46 17.41 8.79
CA VAL A 45 -2.46 16.17 9.58
C VAL A 45 -1.26 15.37 9.09
N HIS A 46 -0.51 14.76 10.01
CA HIS A 46 0.55 13.81 9.67
C HIS A 46 0.02 12.39 9.85
N GLU A 47 0.21 11.53 8.86
CA GLU A 47 -0.29 10.15 8.87
C GLU A 47 0.32 9.35 10.03
N GLN A 48 -0.54 8.78 10.88
CA GLN A 48 -0.13 7.91 11.97
C GLN A 48 -0.32 6.45 11.56
N ILE A 49 0.74 5.66 11.62
CA ILE A 49 0.71 4.22 11.39
C ILE A 49 0.84 3.53 12.76
N PRO A 50 -0.17 2.77 13.23
CA PRO A 50 -0.09 2.06 14.50
C PRO A 50 1.12 1.13 14.55
N ALA A 51 1.76 1.05 15.72
CA ALA A 51 2.86 0.11 15.97
C ALA A 51 2.35 -1.34 15.90
N ALA A 52 3.16 -2.23 15.33
CA ALA A 52 2.86 -3.66 15.28
C ALA A 52 3.38 -4.38 16.54
N SER A 53 3.08 -5.67 16.65
CA SER A 53 3.70 -6.52 17.66
C SER A 53 5.18 -6.78 17.32
N ALA A 54 6.02 -6.95 18.35
CA ALA A 54 7.46 -7.22 18.17
C ALA A 54 7.70 -8.44 17.27
N GLU A 55 6.88 -9.48 17.41
CA GLU A 55 6.93 -10.69 16.59
C GLU A 55 6.72 -10.41 15.09
N ALA A 56 5.80 -9.52 14.74
CA ALA A 56 5.53 -9.14 13.35
C ALA A 56 6.59 -8.17 12.81
N ASP A 57 7.14 -7.30 13.67
CA ASP A 57 8.28 -6.42 13.36
C ASP A 57 9.52 -7.23 12.95
N VAL A 58 9.84 -8.36 13.62
CA VAL A 58 10.97 -9.23 13.23
C VAL A 58 10.82 -9.73 11.78
N LEU A 59 9.63 -10.21 11.40
CA LEU A 59 9.35 -10.65 10.03
C LEU A 59 9.49 -9.51 9.03
N PHE A 60 8.96 -8.32 9.35
CA PHE A 60 9.05 -7.14 8.49
C PHE A 60 10.49 -6.64 8.32
N HIS A 61 11.25 -6.51 9.40
CA HIS A 61 12.63 -6.02 9.34
C HIS A 61 13.53 -6.97 8.55
N TYR A 62 13.37 -8.29 8.72
CA TYR A 62 14.10 -9.26 7.90
C TYR A 62 13.67 -9.20 6.42
N ALA A 63 12.37 -9.10 6.12
CA ALA A 63 11.87 -8.91 4.76
C ALA A 63 12.38 -7.61 4.11
N ARG A 64 12.49 -6.51 4.86
CA ARG A 64 13.11 -5.24 4.41
C ARG A 64 14.60 -5.42 4.10
N TRP A 65 15.33 -6.16 4.92
CA TRP A 65 16.75 -6.44 4.67
C TRP A 65 16.95 -7.35 3.45
N LEU A 66 16.13 -8.39 3.27
CA LEU A 66 16.11 -9.20 2.04
C LEU A 66 15.82 -8.33 0.82
N GLN A 67 14.79 -7.46 0.88
CA GLN A 67 14.41 -6.59 -0.23
C GLN A 67 15.52 -5.58 -0.60
N LYS A 68 16.21 -5.01 0.40
CA LYS A 68 17.41 -4.18 0.19
C LYS A 68 18.50 -4.95 -0.56
N ASN A 69 18.75 -6.20 -0.17
CA ASN A 69 19.79 -7.05 -0.76
C ASN A 69 19.39 -7.65 -2.12
N ASN A 70 18.08 -7.71 -2.44
CA ASN A 70 17.57 -8.16 -3.73
C ASN A 70 17.36 -7.03 -4.76
N GLN A 71 17.38 -5.76 -4.33
CA GLN A 71 16.97 -4.59 -5.13
C GLN A 71 17.58 -4.54 -6.54
N LEU A 72 18.86 -4.88 -6.69
CA LEU A 72 19.56 -4.93 -7.98
C LEU A 72 19.69 -6.34 -8.57
N LYS A 73 19.51 -7.38 -7.74
CA LYS A 73 19.65 -8.80 -8.15
C LYS A 73 18.38 -9.34 -8.81
N GLN A 74 17.22 -8.86 -8.35
CA GLN A 74 15.89 -9.23 -8.84
C GLN A 74 15.62 -10.75 -8.84
N ASP A 75 16.19 -11.47 -7.86
CA ASP A 75 16.02 -12.91 -7.69
C ASP A 75 14.58 -13.20 -7.25
N LYS A 76 13.85 -13.95 -8.09
CA LYS A 76 12.43 -14.28 -7.86
C LYS A 76 12.23 -15.26 -6.70
N THR A 77 13.24 -16.03 -6.32
CA THR A 77 13.19 -16.89 -5.14
C THR A 77 13.20 -16.05 -3.86
N VAL A 78 14.00 -14.98 -3.84
CA VAL A 78 14.06 -14.02 -2.73
C VAL A 78 12.80 -13.16 -2.69
N ASP A 79 12.26 -12.73 -3.83
CA ASP A 79 10.96 -12.03 -3.89
C ASP A 79 9.83 -12.88 -3.29
N THR A 80 9.87 -14.21 -3.47
CA THR A 80 8.86 -15.15 -2.93
C THR A 80 8.93 -15.23 -1.39
N GLU A 81 10.13 -15.29 -0.81
CA GLU A 81 10.32 -15.25 0.65
C GLU A 81 9.93 -13.88 1.23
N ILE A 82 10.22 -12.78 0.53
CA ILE A 82 9.78 -11.44 0.94
C ILE A 82 8.24 -11.34 0.91
N GLU A 83 7.58 -11.87 -0.12
CA GLU A 83 6.11 -11.94 -0.19
C GLU A 83 5.54 -12.74 1.00
N ARG A 84 6.06 -13.94 1.26
CA ARG A 84 5.68 -14.81 2.39
C ARG A 84 5.76 -14.06 3.72
N LEU A 85 6.90 -13.41 4.00
CA LEU A 85 7.12 -12.69 5.26
C LEU A 85 6.20 -11.47 5.40
N TYR A 86 6.03 -10.68 4.33
CA TYR A 86 5.12 -9.54 4.37
C TYR A 86 3.66 -9.95 4.53
N ARG A 87 3.21 -11.04 3.88
CA ARG A 87 1.85 -11.59 4.05
C ARG A 87 1.57 -11.96 5.51
N ILE A 88 2.48 -12.72 6.13
CA ILE A 88 2.30 -13.17 7.52
C ILE A 88 2.38 -11.98 8.49
N ALA A 89 3.29 -11.02 8.27
CA ALA A 89 3.36 -9.81 9.08
C ALA A 89 2.10 -8.93 8.92
N SER A 90 1.57 -8.74 7.71
CA SER A 90 0.40 -7.89 7.46
C SER A 90 -0.87 -8.41 8.15
N GLU A 91 -1.16 -9.71 8.06
CA GLU A 91 -2.33 -10.30 8.75
C GLU A 91 -2.16 -10.37 10.28
N ASN A 92 -0.93 -10.21 10.77
CA ASN A 92 -0.60 -9.98 12.17
C ASN A 92 -0.55 -8.48 12.55
N GLY A 93 -1.13 -7.60 11.73
CA GLY A 93 -1.34 -6.18 12.05
C GLY A 93 -0.19 -5.26 11.67
N HIS A 94 0.83 -5.75 10.95
CA HIS A 94 1.96 -4.92 10.55
C HIS A 94 1.63 -4.07 9.31
N TYR A 95 1.04 -2.90 9.51
CA TYR A 95 0.53 -2.04 8.43
C TYR A 95 1.59 -1.60 7.41
N LYS A 96 2.85 -1.38 7.80
CA LYS A 96 3.93 -1.09 6.82
C LYS A 96 4.28 -2.32 5.95
N ALA A 97 3.98 -3.54 6.40
CA ALA A 97 4.15 -4.76 5.60
C ALA A 97 3.02 -4.87 4.57
N ASN A 98 1.78 -4.58 4.99
CA ASN A 98 0.64 -4.42 4.08
C ASN A 98 0.95 -3.40 2.97
N ILE A 99 1.40 -2.18 3.34
CA ILE A 99 1.76 -1.12 2.39
C ILE A 99 2.88 -1.55 1.44
N ASN A 100 3.93 -2.23 1.93
CA ASN A 100 5.03 -2.70 1.08
C ASN A 100 4.62 -3.84 0.15
N LEU A 101 3.75 -4.74 0.61
CA LEU A 101 3.21 -5.84 -0.16
C LEU A 101 2.32 -5.33 -1.31
N GLN A 102 1.42 -4.39 -1.02
CA GLN A 102 0.59 -3.74 -2.04
C GLN A 102 1.44 -2.96 -3.05
N ASN A 103 2.39 -2.14 -2.60
CA ASN A 103 3.30 -1.40 -3.50
C ASN A 103 4.15 -2.32 -4.37
N GLY A 104 4.66 -3.43 -3.83
CA GLY A 104 5.44 -4.41 -4.59
C GLY A 104 4.59 -5.17 -5.61
N ALA A 105 3.33 -5.46 -5.29
CA ALA A 105 2.40 -6.10 -6.22
C ALA A 105 2.00 -5.19 -7.39
N MET A 106 1.73 -3.91 -7.11
CA MET A 106 1.49 -2.89 -8.14
C MET A 106 2.68 -2.69 -9.09
N ARG A 107 3.90 -3.04 -8.65
CA ARG A 107 5.14 -3.03 -9.45
C ARG A 107 5.45 -4.39 -10.11
N GLY A 108 4.59 -5.39 -9.96
CA GLY A 108 4.82 -6.75 -10.46
C GLY A 108 5.92 -7.55 -9.75
N THR A 109 6.37 -7.10 -8.57
CA THR A 109 7.32 -7.85 -7.73
C THR A 109 6.64 -9.00 -6.99
N PHE A 110 5.43 -8.75 -6.46
CA PHE A 110 4.62 -9.71 -5.70
C PHE A 110 3.29 -10.01 -6.41
N LYS A 111 2.58 -11.06 -6.00
CA LYS A 111 1.31 -11.51 -6.62
C LYS A 111 0.14 -11.39 -5.64
N LEU A 112 -0.59 -10.27 -5.74
CA LEU A 112 -1.89 -10.05 -5.08
C LEU A 112 -3.04 -10.10 -6.08
N ARG A 113 -4.20 -10.61 -5.63
CA ARG A 113 -5.48 -10.48 -6.36
C ARG A 113 -6.07 -9.07 -6.18
N GLY A 114 -7.03 -8.71 -7.03
CA GLY A 114 -7.73 -7.43 -6.90
C GLY A 114 -8.54 -7.30 -5.61
N GLU A 115 -9.32 -8.33 -5.29
CA GLU A 115 -10.08 -8.41 -4.04
C GLU A 115 -9.14 -8.39 -2.80
N GLU A 116 -7.95 -8.96 -2.92
CA GLU A 116 -6.91 -8.91 -1.88
C GLU A 116 -6.40 -7.48 -1.67
N HIS A 117 -6.09 -6.75 -2.75
CA HIS A 117 -5.74 -5.32 -2.68
C HIS A 117 -6.82 -4.48 -1.98
N LEU A 118 -8.10 -4.70 -2.29
CA LEU A 118 -9.22 -3.98 -1.67
C LEU A 118 -9.36 -4.33 -0.18
N ARG A 119 -9.33 -5.63 0.18
CA ARG A 119 -9.36 -6.10 1.58
C ARG A 119 -8.19 -5.53 2.39
N MET A 120 -6.98 -5.55 1.85
CA MET A 120 -5.79 -5.00 2.50
C MET A 120 -5.87 -3.48 2.66
N SER A 121 -6.51 -2.78 1.72
CA SER A 121 -6.77 -1.33 1.82
C SER A 121 -7.85 -1.01 2.85
N GLU A 122 -8.88 -1.85 2.97
CA GLU A 122 -9.89 -1.77 4.03
C GLU A 122 -9.28 -2.00 5.43
N GLN A 123 -8.35 -2.96 5.57
CA GLN A 123 -7.60 -3.15 6.82
C GLN A 123 -6.83 -1.88 7.24
N LEU A 124 -6.22 -1.16 6.29
CA LEU A 124 -5.54 0.11 6.54
C LEU A 124 -6.53 1.20 6.95
N ILE A 125 -7.65 1.35 6.23
CA ILE A 125 -8.71 2.33 6.53
C ILE A 125 -9.29 2.10 7.94
N ASN A 126 -9.61 0.85 8.28
CA ASN A 126 -10.14 0.49 9.60
C ASN A 126 -9.14 0.69 10.74
N ALA A 127 -7.84 0.68 10.44
CA ALA A 127 -6.76 1.03 11.38
C ALA A 127 -6.45 2.54 11.45
N GLY A 128 -7.18 3.38 10.71
CA GLY A 128 -6.95 4.82 10.63
C GLY A 128 -5.75 5.22 9.75
N VAL A 129 -5.19 4.29 8.98
CA VAL A 129 -4.02 4.52 8.12
C VAL A 129 -4.48 5.07 6.77
N ALA A 130 -4.27 6.37 6.57
CA ALA A 130 -4.74 7.13 5.40
C ALA A 130 -4.28 6.55 4.04
N THR A 131 -3.15 5.85 4.00
CA THR A 131 -2.63 5.12 2.84
C THR A 131 -3.64 4.12 2.26
N GLY A 132 -4.56 3.58 3.07
CA GLY A 132 -5.65 2.72 2.58
C GLY A 132 -6.59 3.45 1.61
N TYR A 133 -6.97 4.70 1.92
CA TYR A 133 -7.75 5.54 1.00
C TYR A 133 -6.93 5.91 -0.25
N TYR A 134 -5.62 6.15 -0.09
CA TYR A 134 -4.72 6.44 -1.21
C TYR A 134 -4.64 5.28 -2.21
N PHE A 135 -4.52 4.02 -1.74
CA PHE A 135 -4.53 2.84 -2.61
C PHE A 135 -5.84 2.69 -3.38
N VAL A 136 -7.01 2.85 -2.73
CA VAL A 136 -8.31 2.80 -3.42
C VAL A 136 -8.42 3.92 -4.48
N GLY A 137 -7.89 5.11 -4.19
CA GLY A 137 -7.75 6.19 -5.17
C GLY A 137 -6.94 5.78 -6.41
N ILE A 138 -5.85 5.03 -6.24
CA ILE A 138 -5.03 4.51 -7.36
C ILE A 138 -5.77 3.44 -8.16
N PHE A 139 -6.49 2.53 -7.49
CA PHE A 139 -7.24 1.48 -8.16
C PHE A 139 -8.38 2.06 -9.02
N LEU A 140 -9.12 3.04 -8.50
CA LEU A 140 -10.14 3.80 -9.25
C LEU A 140 -9.53 4.62 -10.39
N GLN A 141 -8.39 5.28 -10.16
CA GLN A 141 -7.69 6.09 -11.18
C GLN A 141 -7.28 5.26 -12.40
N ASN A 142 -6.92 3.99 -12.17
CA ASN A 142 -6.37 3.09 -13.20
C ASN A 142 -7.39 2.07 -13.74
N GLY A 143 -8.51 1.83 -13.06
CA GLY A 143 -9.43 0.73 -13.38
C GLY A 143 -8.81 -0.62 -13.06
N SER A 144 -8.30 -0.79 -11.83
CA SER A 144 -7.63 -2.00 -11.38
C SER A 144 -8.17 -2.51 -10.04
N ALA A 145 -7.61 -3.61 -9.54
CA ALA A 145 -8.06 -4.32 -8.34
C ALA A 145 -9.54 -4.77 -8.35
N GLY A 146 -10.18 -4.86 -9.52
CA GLY A 146 -11.61 -5.19 -9.67
C GLY A 146 -12.53 -3.96 -9.64
N LEU A 147 -11.99 -2.75 -9.58
CA LEU A 147 -12.74 -1.50 -9.72
C LEU A 147 -12.73 -1.04 -11.19
N GLU A 148 -13.85 -0.47 -11.63
CA GLU A 148 -13.89 0.28 -12.89
C GLU A 148 -13.15 1.62 -12.76
N LYS A 149 -12.77 2.18 -13.90
CA LYS A 149 -11.98 3.41 -13.96
C LYS A 149 -12.86 4.64 -13.71
N ASP A 150 -12.72 5.27 -12.55
CA ASP A 150 -13.48 6.46 -12.15
C ASP A 150 -12.54 7.53 -11.56
N HIS A 151 -12.30 8.58 -12.34
CA HIS A 151 -11.44 9.70 -11.95
C HIS A 151 -12.05 10.62 -10.89
N GLU A 152 -13.37 10.78 -10.86
CA GLU A 152 -14.04 11.63 -9.87
C GLU A 152 -14.06 10.96 -8.50
N MET A 153 -14.37 9.66 -8.47
CA MET A 153 -14.28 8.86 -7.25
C MET A 153 -12.83 8.78 -6.78
N ALA A 154 -11.86 8.54 -7.67
CA ALA A 154 -10.43 8.56 -7.32
C ALA A 154 -10.03 9.87 -6.62
N LEU A 155 -10.43 11.04 -7.16
CA LEU A 155 -10.17 12.34 -6.55
C LEU A 155 -10.80 12.49 -5.15
N ARG A 156 -11.99 11.94 -4.91
CA ARG A 156 -12.61 11.92 -3.57
C ARG A 156 -11.80 11.06 -2.58
N TYR A 157 -11.32 9.90 -3.02
CA TYR A 157 -10.47 9.03 -2.20
C TYR A 157 -9.09 9.66 -1.92
N TYR A 158 -8.45 10.27 -2.92
CA TYR A 158 -7.22 11.03 -2.73
C TYR A 158 -7.42 12.21 -1.78
N ARG A 159 -8.51 12.98 -1.89
CA ARG A 159 -8.79 14.08 -0.96
C ARG A 159 -9.00 13.55 0.46
N LYS A 160 -9.75 12.46 0.63
CA LYS A 160 -9.95 11.80 1.93
C LYS A 160 -8.63 11.33 2.56
N ALA A 161 -7.73 10.76 1.77
CA ALA A 161 -6.40 10.36 2.21
C ALA A 161 -5.54 11.58 2.62
N ALA A 162 -5.60 12.68 1.85
CA ALA A 162 -4.87 13.91 2.14
C ALA A 162 -5.34 14.57 3.45
N ASP A 163 -6.65 14.65 3.66
CA ASP A 163 -7.29 15.18 4.88
C ASP A 163 -7.03 14.31 6.12
N GLN A 164 -6.66 13.03 5.94
CA GLN A 164 -6.23 12.12 7.01
C GLN A 164 -4.71 11.97 7.13
N GLY A 165 -3.96 12.74 6.35
CA GLY A 165 -2.53 12.93 6.56
C GLY A 165 -1.60 12.26 5.56
N ASN A 166 -2.09 11.46 4.61
CA ASN A 166 -1.19 10.74 3.70
C ASN A 166 -0.39 11.72 2.81
N ALA A 167 0.94 11.71 2.96
CA ALA A 167 1.82 12.70 2.33
C ALA A 167 1.85 12.62 0.80
N GLN A 168 1.63 11.45 0.20
CA GLN A 168 1.52 11.31 -1.26
C GLN A 168 0.19 11.88 -1.77
N ALA A 169 -0.92 11.59 -1.08
CA ALA A 169 -2.22 12.17 -1.38
C ALA A 169 -2.25 13.69 -1.20
N GLN A 170 -1.59 14.22 -0.17
CA GLN A 170 -1.44 15.66 0.05
C GLN A 170 -0.73 16.34 -1.13
N ALA A 171 0.40 15.79 -1.58
CA ALA A 171 1.10 16.28 -2.78
C ALA A 171 0.21 16.18 -4.03
N TYR A 172 -0.38 15.02 -4.30
CA TYR A 172 -1.25 14.79 -5.46
C TYR A 172 -2.42 15.79 -5.53
N ILE A 173 -3.10 16.04 -4.41
CA ILE A 173 -4.21 17.00 -4.35
C ILE A 173 -3.69 18.43 -4.45
N ALA A 174 -2.51 18.74 -3.89
CA ALA A 174 -1.92 20.05 -4.08
C ALA A 174 -1.69 20.38 -5.55
N ASP A 175 -1.23 19.42 -6.36
CA ASP A 175 -0.97 19.64 -7.79
C ASP A 175 -2.25 19.93 -8.58
N LYS A 176 -3.40 19.37 -8.14
CA LYS A 176 -4.72 19.70 -8.71
C LYS A 176 -5.21 21.09 -8.30
N LEU A 177 -4.75 21.60 -7.16
CA LEU A 177 -5.14 22.91 -6.61
C LEU A 177 -4.13 24.03 -6.90
N ALA A 178 -2.92 23.68 -7.36
CA ALA A 178 -1.81 24.59 -7.64
C ALA A 178 -2.06 25.64 -8.75
N PRO A 179 -2.87 25.38 -9.80
CA PRO A 179 -3.22 26.42 -10.78
C PRO A 179 -3.80 27.67 -10.12
N ILE A 180 -3.43 28.84 -10.66
CA ILE A 180 -3.69 30.16 -10.04
C ILE A 180 -5.19 30.47 -9.88
N ASP A 181 -6.01 29.88 -10.74
CA ASP A 181 -7.45 30.01 -10.86
C ASP A 181 -8.25 28.99 -10.02
N VAL A 182 -7.57 28.05 -9.33
CA VAL A 182 -8.20 26.99 -8.53
C VAL A 182 -8.10 27.27 -7.03
N ALA A 183 -7.01 26.86 -6.35
CA ALA A 183 -6.83 27.09 -4.92
C ALA A 183 -5.33 27.06 -4.52
N PRO A 184 -4.49 27.94 -5.11
CA PRO A 184 -3.03 27.88 -4.95
C PRO A 184 -2.55 28.10 -3.52
N ASP A 185 -3.39 28.67 -2.65
CA ASP A 185 -3.10 28.85 -1.22
C ASP A 185 -3.25 27.55 -0.43
N VAL A 186 -4.29 26.77 -0.73
CA VAL A 186 -4.51 25.44 -0.16
C VAL A 186 -3.46 24.45 -0.68
N ALA A 187 -3.08 24.56 -1.96
CA ALA A 187 -1.98 23.78 -2.54
C ALA A 187 -0.65 23.96 -1.79
N ARG A 188 -0.30 25.19 -1.39
CA ARG A 188 0.92 25.43 -0.58
C ARG A 188 0.85 24.80 0.80
N GLN A 189 -0.31 24.84 1.45
CA GLN A 189 -0.51 24.22 2.77
C GLN A 189 -0.37 22.69 2.69
N LEU A 190 -0.96 22.07 1.66
CA LEU A 190 -0.85 20.65 1.37
C LEU A 190 0.60 20.23 1.08
N ARG A 191 1.32 20.95 0.19
CA ARG A 191 2.73 20.67 -0.11
C ARG A 191 3.63 20.81 1.11
N ARG A 192 3.39 21.82 1.96
CA ARG A 192 4.12 21.99 3.23
C ARG A 192 3.90 20.79 4.15
N CYS A 193 2.65 20.39 4.36
CA CYS A 193 2.30 19.24 5.21
C CYS A 193 2.88 17.91 4.68
N ALA A 194 2.97 17.76 3.36
CA ALA A 194 3.62 16.61 2.73
C ALA A 194 5.15 16.65 2.90
N ALA A 195 5.77 17.83 2.73
CA ALA A 195 7.22 18.03 2.90
C ALA A 195 7.68 17.78 4.34
N GLU A 196 6.92 18.23 5.33
CA GLU A 196 7.13 17.94 6.77
C GLU A 196 7.16 16.44 7.07
N GLN A 197 6.42 15.63 6.31
CA GLN A 197 6.38 14.17 6.40
C GLN A 197 7.42 13.46 5.52
N GLY A 198 8.35 14.20 4.92
CA GLY A 198 9.41 13.64 4.09
C GLY A 198 9.01 13.34 2.63
N ASN A 199 7.97 14.00 2.10
CA ASN A 199 7.71 14.02 0.65
C ASN A 199 8.61 15.08 -0.01
N GLY A 200 9.73 14.61 -0.57
CA GLY A 200 10.73 15.47 -1.21
C GLY A 200 10.28 16.13 -2.51
N GLU A 201 9.35 15.51 -3.27
CA GLU A 201 8.78 16.13 -4.47
C GLU A 201 7.93 17.34 -4.10
N ALA A 202 7.04 17.19 -3.11
CA ALA A 202 6.23 18.28 -2.58
C ALA A 202 7.08 19.42 -1.98
N ALA A 203 8.22 19.08 -1.38
CA ALA A 203 9.20 20.05 -0.89
C ALA A 203 9.81 20.87 -2.05
N VAL A 204 10.34 20.21 -3.09
CA VAL A 204 10.88 20.91 -4.28
C VAL A 204 9.84 21.83 -4.91
N ASP A 205 8.63 21.32 -5.11
CA ASP A 205 7.53 22.03 -5.75
C ASP A 205 7.04 23.26 -4.96
N LEU A 206 7.10 23.20 -3.62
CA LEU A 206 6.83 24.37 -2.78
C LEU A 206 8.02 25.33 -2.72
N GLY A 207 9.25 24.82 -2.65
CA GLY A 207 10.48 25.63 -2.66
C GLY A 207 10.60 26.48 -3.93
N ILE A 208 10.38 25.88 -5.10
CA ILE A 208 10.34 26.59 -6.39
C ILE A 208 9.23 27.66 -6.39
N HIS A 209 8.04 27.34 -5.89
CA HIS A 209 6.92 28.30 -5.82
C HIS A 209 7.25 29.50 -4.92
N LEU A 210 7.88 29.26 -3.76
CA LEU A 210 8.29 30.31 -2.82
C LEU A 210 9.43 31.15 -3.40
N LYS A 211 10.44 30.53 -4.03
CA LYS A 211 11.52 31.22 -4.76
C LYS A 211 10.96 32.14 -5.83
N ASN A 212 10.02 31.66 -6.65
CA ASN A 212 9.38 32.44 -7.72
C ASN A 212 8.55 33.62 -7.19
N LYS A 213 8.14 33.60 -5.92
CA LYS A 213 7.50 34.72 -5.21
C LYS A 213 8.49 35.65 -4.49
N GLY A 214 9.79 35.40 -4.56
CA GLY A 214 10.82 36.12 -3.80
C GLY A 214 10.85 35.77 -2.30
N GLN A 215 10.15 34.73 -1.86
CA GLN A 215 10.10 34.28 -0.47
C GLN A 215 11.30 33.39 -0.12
N TYR A 216 12.51 33.87 -0.43
CA TYR A 216 13.72 33.03 -0.48
C TYR A 216 14.04 32.31 0.83
N LYS A 217 13.92 32.97 1.99
CA LYS A 217 14.16 32.33 3.30
C LYS A 217 13.27 31.10 3.50
N GLU A 218 11.98 31.23 3.20
CA GLU A 218 11.00 30.15 3.34
C GLU A 218 11.24 29.05 2.29
N ALA A 219 11.73 29.41 1.09
CA ALA A 219 12.16 28.45 0.08
C ALA A 219 13.35 27.61 0.54
N LEU A 220 14.36 28.19 1.19
CA LEU A 220 15.51 27.46 1.75
C LEU A 220 15.09 26.46 2.82
N GLU A 221 14.22 26.89 3.76
CA GLU A 221 13.68 26.02 4.81
C GLU A 221 12.95 24.80 4.20
N ILE A 222 12.17 25.02 3.14
CA ILE A 222 11.47 23.95 2.43
C ILE A 222 12.41 23.06 1.60
N PHE A 223 13.39 23.62 0.88
CA PHE A 223 14.38 22.80 0.19
C PHE A 223 15.22 21.96 1.17
N GLN A 224 15.53 22.49 2.35
CA GLN A 224 16.22 21.73 3.41
C GLN A 224 15.39 20.53 3.88
N MET A 225 14.05 20.65 3.99
CA MET A 225 13.16 19.51 4.21
C MET A 225 13.21 18.51 3.05
N GLY A 226 13.33 19.00 1.80
CA GLY A 226 13.55 18.16 0.62
C GLY A 226 14.85 17.35 0.68
N VAL A 227 15.95 17.96 1.13
CA VAL A 227 17.22 17.26 1.34
C VAL A 227 17.12 16.26 2.50
N ALA A 228 16.43 16.60 3.60
CA ALA A 228 16.16 15.66 4.69
C ALA A 228 15.36 14.44 4.20
N ALA A 229 14.39 14.69 3.32
CA ALA A 229 13.64 13.69 2.58
C ALA A 229 14.47 12.93 1.52
N GLY A 230 15.76 13.26 1.35
CA GLY A 230 16.67 12.59 0.42
C GLY A 230 16.41 12.89 -1.06
N ASN A 231 15.72 13.97 -1.38
CA ASN A 231 15.52 14.42 -2.75
C ASN A 231 16.76 15.17 -3.26
N GLU A 232 17.32 14.70 -4.36
CA GLU A 232 18.52 15.25 -4.98
C GLU A 232 18.28 16.64 -5.59
N SER A 233 17.13 16.89 -6.24
CA SER A 233 16.82 18.19 -6.82
C SER A 233 16.77 19.31 -5.76
N ALA A 234 16.31 19.01 -4.55
CA ALA A 234 16.36 19.94 -3.43
C ALA A 234 17.81 20.28 -3.00
N ALA A 235 18.72 19.32 -3.06
CA ALA A 235 20.14 19.55 -2.78
C ALA A 235 20.82 20.35 -3.90
N ALA A 236 20.44 20.12 -5.16
CA ALA A 236 20.89 20.95 -6.28
C ALA A 236 20.45 22.41 -6.12
N TRP A 237 19.16 22.67 -5.87
CA TRP A 237 18.65 24.03 -5.62
C TRP A 237 19.43 24.77 -4.51
N LEU A 238 19.79 24.09 -3.43
CA LEU A 238 20.59 24.70 -2.36
C LEU A 238 22.06 24.91 -2.75
N ASN A 239 22.69 23.96 -3.46
CA ASN A 239 24.02 24.18 -4.04
C ASN A 239 24.04 25.44 -4.93
N ASP A 240 23.14 25.49 -5.92
CA ASP A 240 23.13 26.55 -6.93
C ASP A 240 22.79 27.91 -6.29
N GLY A 241 21.88 27.94 -5.31
CA GLY A 241 21.58 29.13 -4.53
C GLY A 241 22.75 29.64 -3.67
N PHE A 242 23.54 28.76 -3.06
CA PHE A 242 24.71 29.14 -2.25
C PHE A 242 25.98 29.41 -3.06
N ARG A 243 25.99 29.11 -4.37
CA ARG A 243 26.98 29.65 -5.32
C ARG A 243 26.79 31.15 -5.62
N GLY A 244 25.79 31.79 -5.00
CA GLY A 244 25.59 33.24 -5.02
C GLY A 244 25.37 33.83 -6.42
N PRO A 245 24.52 33.24 -7.29
CA PRO A 245 24.29 33.76 -8.62
C PRO A 245 23.69 35.18 -8.58
N GLU A 246 23.93 35.96 -9.64
CA GLU A 246 23.40 37.32 -9.76
C GLU A 246 21.86 37.32 -9.79
N PRO A 247 21.17 38.38 -9.29
CA PRO A 247 19.71 38.48 -9.32
C PRO A 247 19.06 38.45 -10.73
N THR A 248 19.87 38.58 -11.78
CA THR A 248 19.47 38.40 -13.18
C THR A 248 19.27 36.93 -13.54
N ASP A 249 19.94 36.00 -12.85
CA ASP A 249 19.73 34.56 -12.97
C ASP A 249 18.48 34.13 -12.20
N LYS A 250 17.33 34.31 -12.83
CA LYS A 250 16.03 33.93 -12.25
C LYS A 250 15.86 32.41 -12.08
N LEU A 251 16.76 31.58 -12.62
CA LEU A 251 16.71 30.14 -12.41
C LEU A 251 17.25 29.84 -11.01
N ASP A 252 18.49 30.22 -10.72
CA ASP A 252 19.18 29.72 -9.53
C ASP A 252 19.19 30.71 -8.35
N TYR A 253 18.78 31.96 -8.57
CA TYR A 253 18.76 32.99 -7.52
C TYR A 253 17.83 32.67 -6.34
N LEU A 254 18.47 32.48 -5.17
CA LEU A 254 17.86 32.28 -3.86
C LEU A 254 18.20 33.39 -2.85
N GLY A 255 18.66 34.56 -3.33
CA GLY A 255 18.93 35.73 -2.48
C GLY A 255 19.94 35.48 -1.36
N GLN A 256 20.88 34.56 -1.56
CA GLN A 256 21.96 34.26 -0.63
C GLN A 256 23.25 34.97 -1.05
N LEU A 257 24.11 35.24 -0.07
CA LEU A 257 25.51 35.55 -0.34
C LEU A 257 26.23 34.27 -0.73
N GLU A 258 27.29 34.38 -1.54
CA GLU A 258 28.15 33.27 -1.91
C GLU A 258 28.74 32.61 -0.64
N ASP A 259 28.51 31.31 -0.49
CA ASP A 259 29.03 30.44 0.57
C ASP A 259 29.48 29.14 -0.10
N LEU A 260 30.68 29.17 -0.69
CA LEU A 260 31.23 28.06 -1.47
C LEU A 260 31.41 26.78 -0.63
N GLU A 261 31.73 26.90 0.66
CA GLU A 261 31.84 25.72 1.53
C GLU A 261 30.48 25.04 1.68
N ARG A 262 29.42 25.82 1.88
CA ARG A 262 28.03 25.33 1.96
C ARG A 262 27.55 24.75 0.64
N ALA A 263 27.82 25.42 -0.47
CA ALA A 263 27.49 24.93 -1.81
C ALA A 263 28.16 23.57 -2.08
N ASP A 264 29.47 23.46 -1.84
CA ASP A 264 30.23 22.21 -2.02
C ASP A 264 29.75 21.07 -1.09
N ARG A 265 29.21 21.38 0.10
CA ARG A 265 28.54 20.38 0.95
C ARG A 265 27.24 19.88 0.29
N TYR A 266 26.39 20.78 -0.19
CA TYR A 266 25.17 20.39 -0.91
C TYR A 266 25.48 19.65 -2.22
N GLU A 267 26.55 20.00 -2.95
CA GLU A 267 26.97 19.27 -4.14
C GLU A 267 27.42 17.82 -3.81
N LYS A 268 28.16 17.63 -2.71
CA LYS A 268 28.53 16.28 -2.23
C LYS A 268 27.29 15.47 -1.85
N ILE A 269 26.34 16.08 -1.14
CA ILE A 269 25.06 15.45 -0.78
C ILE A 269 24.29 15.09 -2.05
N TRP A 270 24.11 16.03 -2.99
CA TRP A 270 23.46 15.81 -4.28
C TRP A 270 24.06 14.62 -5.05
N LYS A 271 25.39 14.52 -5.14
CA LYS A 271 26.07 13.37 -5.79
C LYS A 271 25.72 12.04 -5.14
N ILE A 272 25.65 11.99 -3.80
CA ILE A 272 25.26 10.78 -3.07
C ILE A 272 23.78 10.47 -3.30
N LEU A 273 22.89 11.45 -3.16
CA LEU A 273 21.44 11.26 -3.33
C LEU A 273 21.11 10.81 -4.76
N SER A 274 21.65 11.49 -5.78
CA SER A 274 21.48 11.16 -7.19
C SER A 274 22.01 9.75 -7.53
N GLY A 275 23.25 9.44 -7.11
CA GLY A 275 23.88 8.14 -7.34
C GLY A 275 23.19 6.96 -6.62
N TYR A 276 22.40 7.24 -5.58
CA TYR A 276 21.63 6.26 -4.83
C TYR A 276 20.10 6.45 -4.94
N SER A 277 19.61 7.28 -5.86
CA SER A 277 18.19 7.63 -6.03
C SER A 277 17.25 6.41 -6.07
N TYR A 278 17.65 5.36 -6.80
CA TYR A 278 16.98 4.06 -6.86
C TYR A 278 16.72 3.40 -5.49
N ALA A 279 17.48 3.77 -4.46
CA ALA A 279 17.42 3.26 -3.10
C ALA A 279 16.58 4.10 -2.14
N ASN A 280 16.03 5.24 -2.58
CA ASN A 280 15.28 6.21 -1.76
C ASN A 280 16.03 6.60 -0.47
N PRO A 281 17.18 7.30 -0.60
CA PRO A 281 17.95 7.79 0.54
C PRO A 281 17.18 8.76 1.44
N LYS A 282 17.70 9.00 2.63
CA LYS A 282 17.21 10.01 3.60
C LYS A 282 18.42 10.67 4.26
N VAL A 283 18.27 11.92 4.68
CA VAL A 283 19.30 12.71 5.38
C VAL A 283 18.69 13.46 6.57
N PRO A 284 18.04 12.78 7.54
CA PRO A 284 17.45 13.45 8.71
C PRO A 284 18.45 14.36 9.45
N GLU A 285 19.74 14.02 9.40
CA GLU A 285 20.87 14.75 9.96
C GLU A 285 21.25 16.04 9.19
N ILE A 286 20.53 16.44 8.14
CA ILE A 286 20.97 17.55 7.25
C ILE A 286 21.23 18.87 7.99
N ASN A 287 20.49 19.17 9.06
CA ASN A 287 20.72 20.38 9.86
C ASN A 287 21.95 20.28 10.78
N GLU A 288 22.47 19.07 11.02
CA GLU A 288 23.72 18.83 11.74
C GLU A 288 24.92 18.86 10.79
N ILE A 289 24.70 18.71 9.47
CA ILE A 289 25.73 18.79 8.43
C ILE A 289 25.81 20.20 7.81
N VAL A 290 24.66 20.80 7.48
CA VAL A 290 24.54 22.07 6.75
C VAL A 290 23.39 22.94 7.34
N PRO A 291 23.50 23.41 8.60
CA PRO A 291 22.47 24.25 9.22
C PRO A 291 22.31 25.58 8.48
N LEU A 292 21.10 25.95 8.06
CA LEU A 292 20.85 27.16 7.25
C LEU A 292 21.36 28.46 7.91
N PRO A 293 21.74 29.49 7.11
CA PRO A 293 22.15 30.79 7.65
C PRO A 293 21.13 31.41 8.62
N PRO A 294 21.57 32.11 9.68
CA PRO A 294 22.93 32.59 9.92
C PRO A 294 23.86 31.60 10.65
N ALA A 295 23.48 30.32 10.78
CA ALA A 295 24.30 29.33 11.48
C ALA A 295 25.62 29.05 10.75
N THR A 296 26.73 29.03 11.49
CA THR A 296 28.05 28.61 11.01
C THR A 296 28.09 27.12 10.73
N LEU A 297 28.82 26.71 9.70
CA LEU A 297 28.97 25.29 9.35
C LEU A 297 29.74 24.53 10.46
N PRO A 298 29.23 23.39 10.95
CA PRO A 298 29.96 22.52 11.88
C PRO A 298 31.01 21.69 11.14
N ALA A 299 31.92 21.04 11.87
CA ALA A 299 32.83 20.07 11.28
C ALA A 299 32.06 18.87 10.71
N TRP A 300 32.41 18.43 9.49
CA TRP A 300 31.78 17.30 8.81
C TRP A 300 32.84 16.47 8.07
N ASP A 301 32.75 15.15 8.15
CA ASP A 301 33.71 14.21 7.54
C ASP A 301 33.41 13.89 6.07
N GLY A 302 32.32 14.43 5.52
CA GLY A 302 31.90 14.21 4.13
C GLY A 302 30.98 13.01 3.92
N LYS A 303 30.51 12.34 4.98
CA LYS A 303 29.64 11.17 4.89
C LYS A 303 28.21 11.42 5.36
N LEU A 304 27.29 10.55 4.95
CA LEU A 304 25.91 10.53 5.42
C LEU A 304 25.65 9.25 6.22
N GLN A 305 24.93 9.34 7.33
CA GLN A 305 24.62 8.20 8.20
C GLN A 305 23.92 7.10 7.39
N TRP A 306 22.96 7.48 6.55
CA TRP A 306 22.25 6.55 5.67
C TRP A 306 23.18 5.77 4.75
N LEU A 307 24.27 6.39 4.25
CA LEU A 307 25.21 5.71 3.36
C LEU A 307 26.09 4.72 4.14
N GLU A 308 26.56 5.09 5.33
CA GLU A 308 27.32 4.18 6.19
C GLU A 308 26.47 2.98 6.64
N GLU A 309 25.22 3.20 7.07
CA GLU A 309 24.26 2.12 7.39
C GLU A 309 23.93 1.25 6.16
N ARG A 310 23.80 1.87 4.98
CA ARG A 310 23.56 1.14 3.73
C ARG A 310 24.71 0.20 3.43
N LEU A 311 25.95 0.67 3.53
CA LEU A 311 27.17 -0.10 3.23
C LEU A 311 27.48 -1.15 4.31
N ALA A 312 27.32 -0.82 5.59
CA ALA A 312 27.50 -1.76 6.70
C ALA A 312 26.56 -2.96 6.61
N ASN A 313 25.32 -2.73 6.15
CA ASN A 313 24.36 -3.76 5.75
C ASN A 313 24.10 -4.87 6.79
N VAL A 314 24.23 -4.53 8.07
CA VAL A 314 24.09 -5.46 9.20
C VAL A 314 22.74 -6.19 9.11
N PRO A 315 22.72 -7.54 9.12
CA PRO A 315 21.48 -8.29 9.09
C PRO A 315 20.71 -8.11 10.41
N PRO A 316 19.39 -7.86 10.37
CA PRO A 316 18.54 -7.94 11.55
C PRO A 316 18.37 -9.42 11.98
N GLU A 317 17.70 -9.64 13.11
CA GLU A 317 17.31 -10.99 13.53
C GLU A 317 16.54 -11.71 12.41
N LYS A 318 16.97 -12.94 12.10
CA LYS A 318 16.25 -13.81 11.16
C LYS A 318 15.09 -14.48 11.90
N PRO A 319 13.82 -14.33 11.45
CA PRO A 319 12.70 -15.01 12.06
C PRO A 319 12.89 -16.53 12.00
N SER A 320 12.61 -17.22 13.11
CA SER A 320 12.63 -18.67 13.16
C SER A 320 11.40 -19.25 12.45
N GLU A 321 11.54 -20.42 11.84
CA GLU A 321 10.40 -21.15 11.27
C GLU A 321 9.34 -21.48 12.35
N ALA A 322 9.73 -21.61 13.63
CA ALA A 322 8.79 -21.75 14.74
C ALA A 322 7.92 -20.50 14.91
N LEU A 323 8.51 -19.30 14.88
CA LEU A 323 7.80 -18.02 14.95
C LEU A 323 6.88 -17.83 13.73
N ILE A 324 7.37 -18.12 12.52
CA ILE A 324 6.59 -18.04 11.29
C ILE A 324 5.38 -18.97 11.35
N ASN A 325 5.57 -20.23 11.75
CA ASN A 325 4.49 -21.21 11.93
C ASN A 325 3.48 -20.78 13.02
N GLN A 326 3.93 -20.19 14.12
CA GLN A 326 3.07 -19.65 15.19
C GLN A 326 2.18 -18.52 14.66
N LEU A 327 2.76 -17.51 14.01
CA LEU A 327 2.05 -16.34 13.49
C LEU A 327 1.11 -16.70 12.33
N ALA A 328 1.52 -17.62 11.45
CA ALA A 328 0.67 -18.14 10.38
C ALA A 328 -0.53 -18.91 10.95
N LYS A 329 -0.30 -19.84 11.89
CA LYS A 329 -1.37 -20.62 12.54
C LYS A 329 -2.35 -19.73 13.31
N ALA A 330 -1.87 -18.69 14.00
CA ALA A 330 -2.72 -17.75 14.73
C ALA A 330 -3.70 -16.96 13.83
N LYS A 331 -3.41 -16.87 12.53
CA LYS A 331 -4.24 -16.18 11.52
C LYS A 331 -4.83 -17.13 10.47
N VAL A 332 -4.67 -18.44 10.65
CA VAL A 332 -5.12 -19.50 9.73
C VAL A 332 -4.53 -19.29 8.31
N LEU A 333 -3.22 -19.02 8.25
CA LEU A 333 -2.46 -18.86 7.00
C LEU A 333 -1.63 -20.11 6.72
N GLU A 334 -1.37 -20.37 5.45
CA GLU A 334 -0.41 -21.40 5.02
C GLU A 334 1.02 -20.93 5.34
N PRO A 335 1.78 -21.60 6.21
CA PRO A 335 3.08 -21.07 6.67
C PRO A 335 4.16 -20.98 5.59
N ALA A 336 4.01 -21.72 4.48
CA ALA A 336 4.95 -21.72 3.36
C ALA A 336 4.80 -20.50 2.44
N THR A 337 3.60 -19.92 2.34
CA THR A 337 3.28 -18.83 1.40
C THR A 337 2.75 -17.57 2.08
N GLY A 338 2.30 -17.68 3.34
CA GLY A 338 1.56 -16.64 4.05
C GLY A 338 0.14 -16.43 3.55
N ARG A 339 -0.37 -17.25 2.61
CA ARG A 339 -1.73 -17.07 2.07
C ARG A 339 -2.81 -17.49 3.07
N PRO A 340 -3.88 -16.70 3.23
CA PRO A 340 -5.06 -17.10 3.99
C PRO A 340 -5.64 -18.43 3.51
N MET A 341 -5.85 -19.36 4.44
CA MET A 341 -6.54 -20.63 4.19
C MET A 341 -8.04 -20.51 4.56
N PRO A 342 -8.91 -21.41 4.08
CA PRO A 342 -10.31 -21.47 4.51
C PRO A 342 -10.45 -21.47 6.04
N GLY A 343 -11.27 -20.56 6.57
CA GLY A 343 -11.40 -20.31 8.01
C GLY A 343 -10.57 -19.13 8.54
N SER A 344 -9.66 -18.57 7.74
CA SER A 344 -9.02 -17.28 8.05
C SER A 344 -10.02 -16.13 7.87
N PRO A 345 -10.02 -15.09 8.75
CA PRO A 345 -10.74 -13.84 8.51
C PRO A 345 -10.27 -13.10 7.23
N ALA A 346 -9.09 -13.44 6.72
CA ALA A 346 -8.53 -12.88 5.49
C ALA A 346 -8.87 -13.69 4.23
N PHE A 347 -9.57 -14.82 4.36
CA PHE A 347 -9.94 -15.69 3.24
C PHE A 347 -11.12 -15.14 2.45
N ILE A 348 -10.95 -14.96 1.14
CA ILE A 348 -11.98 -14.43 0.25
C ILE A 348 -12.80 -15.60 -0.29
N GLN A 349 -13.95 -15.84 0.34
CA GLN A 349 -14.83 -16.96 0.04
C GLN A 349 -15.74 -16.66 -1.16
N ILE A 350 -15.93 -17.65 -2.04
CA ILE A 350 -16.88 -17.58 -3.15
C ILE A 350 -18.27 -18.02 -2.69
N ASP A 351 -19.28 -17.25 -3.11
CA ASP A 351 -20.71 -17.51 -2.88
C ASP A 351 -21.07 -18.96 -3.18
N ASN A 352 -21.61 -19.66 -2.17
CA ASN A 352 -21.95 -21.08 -2.23
C ASN A 352 -22.88 -21.44 -3.40
N ILE A 353 -23.68 -20.49 -3.89
CA ILE A 353 -24.65 -20.66 -4.99
C ILE A 353 -23.97 -20.67 -6.37
N LYS A 354 -22.76 -20.09 -6.49
CA LYS A 354 -22.04 -19.88 -7.76
C LYS A 354 -20.70 -20.61 -7.84
N ARG A 355 -20.40 -21.53 -6.91
CA ARG A 355 -19.12 -22.24 -6.87
C ARG A 355 -18.92 -23.06 -8.15
N PRO A 356 -17.82 -22.84 -8.90
CA PRO A 356 -17.39 -23.78 -9.92
C PRO A 356 -17.16 -25.17 -9.31
N THR A 357 -17.65 -26.22 -9.96
CA THR A 357 -17.29 -27.61 -9.66
C THR A 357 -16.44 -28.21 -10.78
N CYS A 358 -15.57 -29.16 -10.44
CA CYS A 358 -14.72 -29.91 -11.38
C CYS A 358 -14.60 -31.35 -10.89
N ASN A 359 -14.68 -32.33 -11.81
CA ASN A 359 -14.49 -33.74 -11.48
C ASN A 359 -13.03 -34.16 -11.60
N SER A 360 -12.62 -35.19 -10.86
CA SER A 360 -11.30 -35.84 -11.04
C SER A 360 -11.00 -36.17 -12.49
N GLY A 361 -9.79 -35.85 -12.95
CA GLY A 361 -9.35 -35.98 -14.34
C GLY A 361 -9.68 -34.79 -15.24
N GLN A 362 -10.43 -33.79 -14.75
CA GLN A 362 -10.63 -32.50 -15.44
C GLN A 362 -9.59 -31.47 -14.98
N ALA A 363 -9.25 -30.52 -15.85
CA ALA A 363 -8.37 -29.40 -15.52
C ALA A 363 -9.12 -28.33 -14.71
N CYS A 364 -8.47 -27.77 -13.69
CA CYS A 364 -9.01 -26.71 -12.83
C CYS A 364 -9.35 -25.47 -13.65
N THR A 365 -10.59 -25.01 -13.57
CA THR A 365 -11.06 -23.80 -14.27
C THR A 365 -10.52 -22.50 -13.67
N HIS A 366 -10.21 -22.53 -12.37
CA HIS A 366 -9.77 -21.39 -11.55
C HIS A 366 -8.67 -21.85 -10.58
N THR A 367 -7.73 -20.95 -10.28
CA THR A 367 -6.84 -21.11 -9.13
C THR A 367 -7.63 -20.88 -7.84
N GLY A 368 -7.29 -21.59 -6.76
CA GLY A 368 -7.82 -21.37 -5.42
C GLY A 368 -7.84 -22.62 -4.55
N TYR A 369 -8.49 -22.53 -3.39
CA TYR A 369 -8.72 -23.67 -2.51
C TYR A 369 -10.00 -24.41 -2.91
N TRP A 370 -9.88 -25.70 -3.16
CA TRP A 370 -10.98 -26.59 -3.53
C TRP A 370 -11.23 -27.64 -2.44
N LEU A 371 -12.50 -28.02 -2.29
CA LEU A 371 -12.97 -29.02 -1.34
C LEU A 371 -13.54 -30.22 -2.09
N ALA A 372 -13.17 -31.43 -1.68
CA ALA A 372 -13.80 -32.66 -2.12
C ALA A 372 -15.18 -32.80 -1.45
N GLU A 373 -16.27 -32.80 -2.24
CA GLU A 373 -17.64 -32.83 -1.71
C GLU A 373 -18.30 -34.22 -1.79
N SER A 374 -18.23 -34.85 -2.97
CA SER A 374 -18.95 -36.10 -3.26
C SER A 374 -18.14 -37.05 -4.16
N ILE A 375 -18.57 -38.31 -4.26
CA ILE A 375 -18.11 -39.22 -5.32
C ILE A 375 -18.86 -38.85 -6.60
N ALA A 376 -18.13 -38.63 -7.69
CA ALA A 376 -18.67 -38.17 -8.97
C ALA A 376 -19.70 -39.17 -9.51
N GLY A 377 -20.94 -38.68 -9.72
CA GLY A 377 -22.08 -39.51 -10.15
C GLY A 377 -22.87 -40.16 -9.00
N GLN A 378 -22.48 -39.98 -7.74
CA GLN A 378 -23.20 -40.44 -6.55
C GLN A 378 -23.57 -39.26 -5.63
N SER A 379 -24.50 -38.41 -6.07
CA SER A 379 -24.89 -37.15 -5.40
C SER A 379 -25.39 -37.28 -3.95
N TRP A 380 -25.64 -38.49 -3.46
CA TRP A 380 -26.04 -38.78 -2.08
C TRP A 380 -24.87 -39.23 -1.18
N SER A 381 -23.69 -39.49 -1.75
CA SER A 381 -22.47 -39.82 -1.00
C SER A 381 -21.72 -38.54 -0.63
N ARG A 382 -21.86 -38.12 0.62
CA ARG A 382 -21.13 -36.96 1.16
C ARG A 382 -19.86 -37.45 1.84
N LEU A 383 -18.69 -36.92 1.42
CA LEU A 383 -17.43 -37.24 2.08
C LEU A 383 -17.41 -36.59 3.47
N GLU A 384 -17.17 -37.39 4.53
CA GLU A 384 -17.29 -36.89 5.91
C GLU A 384 -16.23 -35.83 6.27
N LYS A 385 -15.03 -35.88 5.66
CA LYS A 385 -13.91 -34.95 5.90
C LYS A 385 -13.02 -34.75 4.67
N GLY A 386 -13.41 -33.83 3.79
CA GLY A 386 -12.50 -33.25 2.81
C GLY A 386 -11.64 -32.16 3.47
N GLU A 387 -10.32 -32.28 3.41
CA GLU A 387 -9.43 -31.14 3.72
C GLU A 387 -9.28 -30.26 2.47
N PRO A 388 -9.44 -28.94 2.57
CA PRO A 388 -9.24 -28.04 1.42
C PRO A 388 -7.82 -28.13 0.85
N ARG A 389 -7.70 -28.17 -0.47
CA ARG A 389 -6.41 -28.18 -1.18
C ARG A 389 -6.34 -27.04 -2.17
N ARG A 390 -5.21 -26.34 -2.22
CA ARG A 390 -4.99 -25.29 -3.23
C ARG A 390 -4.55 -25.93 -4.55
N PHE A 391 -5.16 -25.50 -5.65
CA PHE A 391 -4.81 -25.89 -7.01
C PHE A 391 -4.62 -24.65 -7.88
N GLU A 392 -3.75 -24.73 -8.88
CA GLU A 392 -3.56 -23.73 -9.92
C GLU A 392 -4.46 -24.00 -11.14
N LYS A 393 -4.88 -22.93 -11.83
CA LYS A 393 -5.68 -23.04 -13.06
C LYS A 393 -4.94 -23.88 -14.11
N GLY A 394 -5.59 -24.93 -14.58
CA GLY A 394 -5.03 -25.91 -15.52
C GLY A 394 -4.49 -27.19 -14.89
N GLU A 395 -4.29 -27.26 -13.56
CA GLU A 395 -3.91 -28.51 -12.89
C GLU A 395 -5.02 -29.55 -12.98
N ILE A 396 -4.68 -30.84 -13.06
CA ILE A 396 -5.66 -31.92 -13.14
C ILE A 396 -6.18 -32.27 -11.74
N MET A 397 -7.50 -32.24 -11.56
CA MET A 397 -8.14 -32.64 -10.31
C MET A 397 -7.82 -34.11 -9.98
N PRO A 398 -7.28 -34.41 -8.79
CA PRO A 398 -6.92 -35.78 -8.43
C PRO A 398 -8.16 -36.60 -8.05
N THR A 399 -8.03 -37.91 -8.17
CA THR A 399 -8.84 -38.93 -7.50
C THR A 399 -8.53 -38.93 -5.99
N LEU A 400 -9.40 -39.54 -5.18
CA LEU A 400 -9.13 -39.79 -3.76
C LEU A 400 -9.43 -41.23 -3.39
N ASN A 401 -8.63 -41.78 -2.48
CA ASN A 401 -8.92 -43.06 -1.83
C ASN A 401 -10.06 -42.86 -0.82
N VAL A 402 -11.23 -43.42 -1.11
CA VAL A 402 -12.43 -43.32 -0.26
C VAL A 402 -12.66 -44.66 0.46
N GLN A 403 -12.95 -44.59 1.75
CA GLN A 403 -13.25 -45.76 2.57
C GLN A 403 -14.75 -46.07 2.55
N HIS A 404 -15.13 -47.17 1.89
CA HIS A 404 -16.51 -47.64 1.81
C HIS A 404 -16.84 -48.58 2.98
N ARG A 405 -17.94 -48.32 3.69
CA ARG A 405 -18.48 -49.21 4.74
C ARG A 405 -19.60 -50.08 4.16
N GLN A 406 -19.31 -51.35 3.91
CA GLN A 406 -20.30 -52.35 3.55
C GLN A 406 -20.86 -53.00 4.82
N SER A 407 -22.07 -52.63 5.22
CA SER A 407 -22.73 -53.28 6.34
C SER A 407 -23.27 -54.65 5.95
N ARG A 408 -23.11 -55.64 6.83
CA ARG A 408 -23.42 -57.05 6.55
C ARG A 408 -24.33 -57.60 7.64
N PHE A 409 -25.53 -58.03 7.26
CA PHE A 409 -26.51 -58.55 8.21
C PHE A 409 -25.94 -59.75 9.00
N LEU A 410 -25.99 -59.66 10.33
CA LEU A 410 -25.43 -60.64 11.29
C LEU A 410 -23.91 -60.90 11.19
N LEU A 411 -23.16 -60.03 10.51
CA LEU A 411 -21.68 -60.10 10.41
C LEU A 411 -21.07 -58.75 10.80
N ALA A 412 -19.78 -58.73 11.14
CA ALA A 412 -19.06 -57.47 11.27
C ALA A 412 -19.08 -56.70 9.94
N ASP A 413 -19.18 -55.37 9.98
CA ASP A 413 -19.08 -54.55 8.77
C ASP A 413 -17.73 -54.77 8.07
N ARG A 414 -17.70 -54.61 6.75
CA ARG A 414 -16.48 -54.63 5.94
C ARG A 414 -16.14 -53.21 5.53
N PHE A 415 -14.86 -52.86 5.62
CA PHE A 415 -14.33 -51.63 5.05
C PHE A 415 -13.46 -51.98 3.84
N THR A 416 -13.71 -51.33 2.71
CA THR A 416 -12.79 -51.31 1.54
C THR A 416 -12.30 -49.89 1.32
N VAL A 417 -11.13 -49.75 0.70
CA VAL A 417 -10.59 -48.44 0.28
C VAL A 417 -10.40 -48.52 -1.21
N GLU A 418 -11.09 -47.67 -1.95
CA GLU A 418 -11.13 -47.67 -3.42
C GLU A 418 -10.80 -46.28 -3.95
N GLU A 419 -10.11 -46.21 -5.09
CA GLU A 419 -9.72 -44.95 -5.72
C GLU A 419 -10.92 -44.40 -6.50
N GLU A 420 -11.56 -43.37 -5.95
CA GLU A 420 -12.79 -42.80 -6.49
C GLU A 420 -12.55 -41.53 -7.27
N LYS A 421 -13.42 -41.30 -8.27
CA LYS A 421 -13.55 -39.99 -8.91
C LYS A 421 -14.38 -39.08 -8.02
N ILE A 422 -13.88 -37.87 -7.80
CA ILE A 422 -14.40 -36.93 -6.82
C ILE A 422 -14.94 -35.70 -7.53
N GLU A 423 -16.05 -35.18 -7.05
CA GLU A 423 -16.51 -33.83 -7.38
C GLU A 423 -15.88 -32.83 -6.40
N TRP A 424 -15.11 -31.90 -6.94
CA TRP A 424 -14.43 -30.83 -6.22
C TRP A 424 -15.20 -29.52 -6.40
N SER A 425 -15.45 -28.77 -5.32
CA SER A 425 -16.00 -27.40 -5.38
C SER A 425 -14.97 -26.36 -4.95
N LEU A 426 -14.96 -25.22 -5.65
CA LEU A 426 -14.06 -24.11 -5.32
C LEU A 426 -14.62 -23.34 -4.10
N LEU A 427 -13.81 -23.23 -3.05
CA LEU A 427 -14.16 -22.47 -1.85
C LEU A 427 -13.89 -20.97 -2.00
N GLY A 428 -12.82 -20.61 -2.72
CA GLY A 428 -12.30 -19.24 -2.81
C GLY A 428 -10.77 -19.21 -2.90
N GLU A 429 -10.19 -18.02 -2.90
CA GLU A 429 -8.74 -17.80 -2.92
C GLU A 429 -8.39 -16.44 -2.30
N ALA A 430 -7.26 -16.36 -1.61
CA ALA A 430 -6.59 -15.11 -1.27
C ALA A 430 -5.28 -14.98 -2.07
#